data_AF-N0APZ0-F1
#
_entry.id   AF-N0APZ0-F1
#
_cell.length_a   1.000
_cell.length_b   1.000
_cell.length_c   1.000
_cell.angle_alpha   90.00
_cell.angle_beta   90.00
_cell.angle_gamma   90.00
#
_symmetry.space_group_name_H-M   'P 1'
#
loop_
_entity.id
_entity.type
_entity.pdbx_description
1 polymer ?
#
loop_
_entity_poly.entity_id
_entity_poly.type
_entity_poly.pdbx_seq_one_letter_code
_entity_poly.pdbx_strand_id
1 'polypeptide(L)'
;MLELEDQIFELSLSIKKSIDNSMKGNKLLFFIDHSTVIESLALVEYLKIKQFRPRIYLENGAVEEKVFDYFKSKLQSDVIILPDFTEKEIQPILKKETMGTKLFLFGYWKMVIKIKKIAQKIGFSEPEIIVCGIGEKEERVFCVRCYHQNKKNDQPVLTCEKCSTTLDVSNHYSKRHDAYLGYIKV
;
A
#
# COMPACT_ATOMS: atom_id res chain seq x y z
N MET A 1 -20.84 -7.02 -0.26
CA MET A 1 -20.46 -7.25 -1.68
C MET A 1 -20.41 -5.93 -2.43
N LEU A 2 -21.51 -5.16 -2.46
CA LEU A 2 -21.58 -3.82 -3.07
C LEU A 2 -20.53 -2.81 -2.53
N GLU A 3 -20.29 -2.77 -1.22
CA GLU A 3 -19.32 -1.82 -0.63
C GLU A 3 -17.85 -2.08 -1.01
N LEU A 4 -17.47 -3.33 -1.32
CA LEU A 4 -16.11 -3.67 -1.74
C LEU A 4 -15.87 -3.26 -3.19
N GLU A 5 -16.87 -3.48 -4.06
CA GLU A 5 -16.81 -3.14 -5.48
C GLU A 5 -16.72 -1.63 -5.70
N ASP A 6 -17.48 -0.83 -4.94
CA ASP A 6 -17.42 0.63 -4.99
C ASP A 6 -16.06 1.16 -4.51
N GLN A 7 -15.49 0.57 -3.44
CA GLN A 7 -14.15 0.93 -2.98
C GLN A 7 -13.07 0.59 -4.01
N ILE A 8 -13.14 -0.58 -4.64
CA ILE A 8 -12.21 -0.99 -5.70
C ILE A 8 -12.33 -0.06 -6.92
N PHE A 9 -13.55 0.32 -7.29
CA PHE A 9 -13.81 1.22 -8.42
C PHE A 9 -13.27 2.63 -8.17
N GLU A 10 -13.55 3.22 -7.00
CA GLU A 10 -13.02 4.54 -6.60
C GLU A 10 -11.48 4.52 -6.47
N LEU A 11 -10.91 3.45 -5.90
CA LEU A 11 -9.46 3.25 -5.92
C LEU A 11 -8.95 3.23 -7.37
N SER A 12 -9.58 2.46 -8.26
CA SER A 12 -9.17 2.37 -9.66
C SER A 12 -9.14 3.74 -10.37
N LEU A 13 -10.12 4.61 -10.08
CA LEU A 13 -10.22 5.97 -10.61
C LEU A 13 -9.12 6.88 -10.06
N SER A 14 -8.90 6.84 -8.74
CA SER A 14 -7.85 7.61 -8.07
C SER A 14 -6.45 7.22 -8.55
N ILE A 15 -6.23 5.91 -8.77
CA ILE A 15 -4.96 5.39 -9.30
C ILE A 15 -4.78 5.81 -10.76
N LYS A 16 -5.81 5.71 -11.62
CA LYS A 16 -5.75 6.19 -13.01
C LYS A 16 -5.34 7.66 -13.07
N LYS A 17 -5.93 8.51 -12.24
CA LYS A 17 -5.58 9.93 -12.14
C LYS A 17 -4.14 10.14 -11.66
N SER A 18 -3.69 9.33 -10.70
CA SER A 18 -2.30 9.37 -10.22
C SER A 18 -1.30 8.95 -11.30
N ILE A 19 -1.64 7.95 -12.12
CA ILE A 19 -0.86 7.55 -13.29
C ILE A 19 -0.83 8.70 -14.30
N ASP A 20 -1.97 9.27 -14.68
CA ASP A 20 -2.04 10.34 -15.68
C ASP A 20 -1.24 11.58 -15.27
N ASN A 21 -1.31 11.98 -14.00
CA ASN A 21 -0.56 13.11 -13.46
C ASN A 21 0.95 12.84 -13.34
N SER A 22 1.37 11.58 -13.34
CA SER A 22 2.74 11.17 -13.01
C SER A 22 3.60 10.83 -14.25
N MET A 23 3.09 10.88 -15.48
CA MET A 23 3.71 10.09 -16.55
C MET A 23 4.07 10.87 -17.84
N LYS A 24 5.34 11.30 -17.90
CA LYS A 24 6.23 11.08 -19.06
C LYS A 24 7.59 10.57 -18.56
N GLY A 25 7.97 9.34 -18.90
CA GLY A 25 9.34 8.83 -18.75
C GLY A 25 9.71 8.07 -17.45
N ASN A 26 8.79 7.96 -16.47
CA ASN A 26 9.11 7.32 -15.19
C ASN A 26 8.95 5.79 -15.22
N LYS A 27 9.84 5.06 -14.53
CA LYS A 27 9.72 3.62 -14.32
C LYS A 27 8.58 3.31 -13.34
N LEU A 28 7.87 2.22 -13.59
CA LEU A 28 6.74 1.77 -12.79
C LEU A 28 7.03 0.41 -12.17
N LEU A 29 6.91 0.33 -10.85
CA LEU A 29 7.04 -0.91 -10.09
C LEU A 29 5.75 -1.26 -9.38
N PHE A 30 5.29 -2.50 -9.54
CA PHE A 30 4.10 -3.02 -8.89
C PHE A 30 4.48 -4.16 -7.95
N PHE A 31 4.01 -4.12 -6.72
CA PHE A 31 4.05 -5.24 -5.80
C PHE A 31 2.62 -5.65 -5.49
N ILE A 32 2.27 -6.87 -5.85
CA ILE A 32 0.90 -7.38 -5.82
C ILE A 32 0.88 -8.62 -4.92
N ASP A 33 0.05 -8.57 -3.90
CA ASP A 33 -0.30 -9.73 -3.10
C ASP A 33 -1.18 -10.66 -3.95
N HIS A 34 -0.94 -11.98 -3.84
CA HIS A 34 -1.69 -13.01 -4.55
C HIS A 34 -3.22 -12.89 -4.42
N SER A 35 -3.70 -12.40 -3.28
CA SER A 35 -5.13 -12.16 -3.02
C SER A 35 -5.73 -10.98 -3.78
N THR A 36 -4.89 -10.09 -4.33
CA THR A 36 -5.31 -8.85 -5.02
C THR A 36 -5.06 -8.85 -6.53
N VAL A 37 -4.73 -10.02 -7.08
CA VAL A 37 -4.40 -10.15 -8.51
C VAL A 37 -5.56 -9.71 -9.39
N ILE A 38 -6.79 -10.10 -9.03
CA ILE A 38 -7.99 -9.80 -9.82
C ILE A 38 -8.28 -8.29 -9.80
N GLU A 39 -8.22 -7.67 -8.63
CA GLU A 39 -8.45 -6.25 -8.42
C GLU A 39 -7.41 -5.41 -9.18
N SER A 40 -6.19 -5.91 -9.31
CA SER A 40 -5.12 -5.24 -10.06
C SER A 40 -5.30 -5.30 -11.59
N LEU A 41 -6.14 -6.20 -12.12
CA LEU A 41 -6.30 -6.41 -13.57
C LEU A 41 -6.76 -5.16 -14.32
N ALA A 42 -7.75 -4.44 -13.78
CA ALA A 42 -8.31 -3.25 -14.43
C ALA A 42 -7.24 -2.17 -14.64
N LEU A 43 -6.30 -2.05 -13.71
CA LEU A 43 -5.22 -1.09 -13.79
C LEU A 43 -4.13 -1.55 -14.75
N VAL A 44 -3.81 -2.84 -14.73
CA VAL A 44 -2.90 -3.48 -15.66
C VAL A 44 -3.35 -3.27 -17.11
N GLU A 45 -4.64 -3.48 -17.39
CA GLU A 45 -5.21 -3.23 -18.72
C GLU A 45 -5.14 -1.75 -19.11
N TYR A 46 -5.40 -0.86 -18.16
CA TYR A 46 -5.24 0.58 -18.36
C TYR A 46 -3.80 0.97 -18.76
N LEU A 47 -2.80 0.43 -18.06
CA LEU A 47 -1.39 0.70 -18.35
C LEU A 47 -0.98 0.20 -19.73
N LYS A 48 -1.52 -0.94 -20.16
CA LYS A 48 -1.31 -1.46 -21.51
C LYS A 48 -1.84 -0.51 -22.59
N ILE A 49 -3.05 0.02 -22.41
CA ILE A 49 -3.65 1.00 -23.35
C ILE A 49 -2.75 2.24 -23.47
N LYS A 50 -2.13 2.65 -22.36
CA LYS A 50 -1.20 3.78 -22.31
C LYS A 50 0.24 3.44 -22.73
N GLN A 51 0.49 2.21 -23.18
CA GLN A 51 1.80 1.70 -23.62
C GLN A 51 2.90 1.75 -22.54
N PHE A 52 2.53 1.72 -21.26
CA PHE A 52 3.50 1.57 -20.18
C PHE A 52 3.93 0.11 -20.05
N ARG A 53 5.20 -0.09 -19.67
CA ARG A 53 5.78 -1.41 -19.36
C ARG A 53 6.18 -1.46 -17.89
N PRO A 54 5.23 -1.73 -16.98
CA PRO A 54 5.54 -1.88 -15.57
C PRO A 54 6.38 -3.13 -15.32
N ARG A 55 7.25 -3.11 -14.30
CA ARG A 55 7.76 -4.36 -13.73
C ARG A 55 6.86 -4.77 -12.58
N ILE A 56 6.46 -6.03 -12.56
CA ILE A 56 5.45 -6.52 -11.63
C ILE A 56 6.08 -7.63 -10.79
N TYR A 57 6.00 -7.47 -9.48
CA TYR A 57 6.39 -8.45 -8.49
C TYR A 57 5.14 -9.01 -7.86
N LEU A 58 4.94 -10.32 -8.00
CA LEU A 58 3.80 -11.03 -7.41
C LEU A 58 4.28 -11.87 -6.24
N GLU A 59 3.57 -11.80 -5.10
CA GLU A 59 3.84 -12.71 -3.99
C GLU A 59 3.40 -14.12 -4.37
N ASN A 60 4.27 -15.09 -4.11
CA ASN A 60 3.95 -16.49 -4.31
C ASN A 60 2.83 -16.87 -3.34
N GLY A 61 1.73 -17.36 -3.90
CA GLY A 61 0.57 -17.76 -3.14
C GLY A 61 -0.28 -18.73 -3.93
N ALA A 62 -1.34 -19.23 -3.31
CA ALA A 62 -2.31 -20.11 -3.97
C ALA A 62 -3.22 -19.31 -4.93
N VAL A 63 -2.63 -18.68 -5.94
CA VAL A 63 -3.38 -18.16 -7.09
C VAL A 63 -3.69 -19.34 -8.00
N GLU A 64 -4.92 -19.42 -8.49
CA GLU A 64 -5.25 -20.37 -9.54
C GLU A 64 -4.33 -20.16 -10.75
N GLU A 65 -3.70 -21.24 -11.22
CA GLU A 65 -2.73 -21.23 -12.33
C GLU A 65 -3.28 -20.51 -13.58
N LYS A 66 -4.59 -20.66 -13.84
CA LYS A 66 -5.31 -19.99 -14.94
C LYS A 66 -5.34 -18.46 -14.80
N VAL A 67 -5.52 -17.94 -13.58
CA VAL A 67 -5.52 -16.49 -13.33
C VAL A 67 -4.12 -15.96 -13.53
N PHE A 68 -3.11 -16.70 -13.08
CA PHE A 68 -1.71 -16.33 -13.29
C PHE A 68 -1.32 -16.33 -14.78
N ASP A 69 -1.72 -17.35 -15.54
CA ASP A 69 -1.48 -17.43 -16.98
C ASP A 69 -2.22 -16.33 -17.74
N TYR A 70 -3.46 -16.02 -17.34
CA TYR A 70 -4.21 -14.90 -17.88
C TYR A 70 -3.48 -13.57 -17.61
N PHE A 71 -3.05 -13.36 -16.38
CA PHE A 71 -2.33 -12.16 -15.96
C PHE A 71 -1.02 -12.01 -16.77
N LYS A 72 -0.20 -13.07 -16.85
CA LYS A 72 1.08 -13.08 -17.56
C LYS A 72 0.89 -12.87 -19.08
N SER A 73 -0.08 -13.54 -19.70
CA SER A 73 -0.35 -13.42 -21.14
C SER A 73 -0.84 -12.02 -21.54
N LYS A 74 -1.63 -11.36 -20.68
CA LYS A 74 -2.16 -10.02 -20.97
C LYS A 74 -1.11 -8.93 -20.85
N LEU A 75 -0.16 -9.10 -19.93
CA LEU A 75 0.75 -8.04 -19.49
C LEU A 75 1.93 -7.76 -20.41
N GLN A 76 2.41 -8.75 -21.19
CA GLN A 76 3.67 -8.62 -21.96
C GLN A 76 4.81 -7.94 -21.18
N SER A 77 4.77 -8.03 -19.85
CA SER A 77 5.63 -7.31 -18.92
C SER A 77 6.41 -8.33 -18.10
N ASP A 78 7.53 -7.90 -17.53
CA ASP A 78 8.36 -8.72 -16.66
C ASP A 78 7.60 -8.95 -15.33
N VAL A 79 6.80 -10.02 -15.29
CA VAL A 79 6.17 -10.54 -14.08
C VAL A 79 7.17 -11.46 -13.39
N ILE A 80 7.60 -11.07 -12.19
CA ILE A 80 8.55 -11.80 -11.35
C ILE A 80 7.81 -12.29 -10.12
N ILE A 81 7.81 -13.59 -9.89
CA ILE A 81 7.25 -14.18 -8.67
C ILE A 81 8.31 -14.10 -7.58
N LEU A 82 7.96 -13.55 -6.42
CA LEU A 82 8.79 -13.56 -5.22
C LEU A 82 8.19 -14.53 -4.20
N PRO A 83 9.00 -15.29 -3.45
CA PRO A 83 8.49 -16.23 -2.45
C PRO A 83 7.69 -15.53 -1.35
N ASP A 84 8.12 -14.33 -0.97
CA ASP A 84 7.44 -13.44 -0.04
C ASP A 84 7.84 -11.98 -0.32
N PHE A 85 7.20 -11.05 0.39
CA PHE A 85 7.63 -9.65 0.43
C PHE A 85 8.36 -9.29 1.73
N THR A 86 9.44 -9.99 2.06
CA THR A 86 10.35 -9.62 3.15
C THR A 86 11.32 -8.51 2.77
N GLU A 87 11.90 -7.85 3.78
CA GLU A 87 12.92 -6.80 3.56
C GLU A 87 14.11 -7.33 2.76
N LYS A 88 14.47 -8.61 2.93
CA LYS A 88 15.56 -9.27 2.19
C LYS A 88 15.28 -9.36 0.69
N GLU A 89 14.04 -9.63 0.29
CA GLU A 89 13.65 -9.74 -1.13
C GLU A 89 13.40 -8.36 -1.75
N ILE A 90 12.74 -7.46 -1.01
CA ILE A 90 12.31 -6.15 -1.52
C ILE A 90 13.46 -5.14 -1.61
N GLN A 91 14.32 -5.08 -0.59
CA GLN A 91 15.35 -4.04 -0.52
C GLN A 91 16.33 -4.06 -1.71
N PRO A 92 16.84 -5.22 -2.18
CA PRO A 92 17.71 -5.28 -3.35
C PRO A 92 17.05 -4.82 -4.64
N ILE A 93 15.73 -5.01 -4.78
CA ILE A 93 14.97 -4.54 -5.94
C ILE A 93 14.92 -3.01 -5.91
N LEU A 94 14.43 -2.44 -4.80
CA LEU A 94 14.23 -1.00 -4.67
C LEU A 94 15.55 -0.20 -4.73
N LYS A 95 16.66 -0.76 -4.24
CA LYS A 95 17.98 -0.11 -4.30
C LYS A 95 18.53 0.07 -5.73
N LYS A 96 18.06 -0.71 -6.70
CA LYS A 96 18.51 -0.61 -8.10
C LYS A 96 17.74 0.44 -8.91
N GLU A 97 16.73 1.04 -8.30
CA GLU A 97 15.85 1.98 -8.97
C GLU A 97 16.39 3.40 -8.95
N THR A 98 15.99 4.15 -9.96
CA THR A 98 16.41 5.54 -10.18
C THR A 98 15.36 6.50 -9.61
N MET A 99 15.74 7.75 -9.32
CA MET A 99 14.77 8.77 -8.92
C MET A 99 13.65 8.91 -9.96
N GLY A 100 12.43 9.17 -9.48
CA GLY A 100 11.24 9.23 -10.32
C GLY A 100 10.57 7.87 -10.54
N THR A 101 11.15 6.75 -10.09
CA THR A 101 10.45 5.46 -10.06
C THR A 101 9.22 5.57 -9.16
N LYS A 102 8.06 5.15 -9.69
CA LYS A 102 6.81 5.09 -8.93
C LYS A 102 6.52 3.66 -8.49
N LEU A 103 6.17 3.53 -7.20
CA LEU A 103 5.89 2.28 -6.53
C LEU A 103 4.38 2.16 -6.32
N PHE A 104 3.79 1.08 -6.79
CA PHE A 104 2.39 0.75 -6.59
C PHE A 104 2.28 -0.53 -5.77
N LEU A 105 1.56 -0.46 -4.65
CA LEU A 105 1.42 -1.55 -3.70
C LEU A 105 -0.05 -2.00 -3.65
N PHE A 106 -0.32 -3.26 -4.01
CA PHE A 106 -1.63 -3.89 -3.96
C PHE A 106 -1.59 -5.08 -3.02
N GLY A 107 -2.45 -5.09 -2.00
CA GLY A 107 -2.49 -6.21 -1.07
C GLY A 107 -3.19 -5.86 0.23
N TYR A 108 -3.13 -6.76 1.20
CA TYR A 108 -3.59 -6.47 2.55
C TYR A 108 -2.80 -5.32 3.18
N TRP A 109 -3.47 -4.51 4.02
CA TRP A 109 -2.84 -3.38 4.72
C TRP A 109 -1.51 -3.72 5.40
N LYS A 110 -1.43 -4.92 6.01
CA LYS A 110 -0.20 -5.41 6.64
C LYS A 110 0.98 -5.52 5.67
N MET A 111 0.75 -6.05 4.47
CA MET A 111 1.76 -6.20 3.41
C MET A 111 2.15 -4.83 2.87
N VAL A 112 1.18 -4.01 2.46
CA VAL A 112 1.47 -2.74 1.78
C VAL A 112 2.17 -1.74 2.71
N ILE A 113 1.81 -1.71 4.01
CA ILE A 113 2.49 -0.88 5.01
C ILE A 113 3.92 -1.35 5.23
N LYS A 114 4.16 -2.68 5.24
CA LYS A 114 5.50 -3.25 5.37
C LYS A 114 6.40 -2.82 4.21
N ILE A 115 5.95 -2.99 2.97
CA ILE A 115 6.72 -2.59 1.78
C ILE A 115 6.92 -1.08 1.74
N LYS A 116 5.88 -0.29 2.05
CA LYS A 116 5.98 1.18 2.14
C LYS A 116 7.09 1.61 3.11
N LYS A 117 7.15 1.02 4.31
CA LYS A 117 8.20 1.32 5.29
C LYS A 117 9.59 0.97 4.78
N ILE A 118 9.73 -0.17 4.08
CA ILE A 118 11.01 -0.56 3.46
C ILE A 118 11.41 0.46 2.38
N ALA A 119 10.47 0.86 1.50
CA ALA A 119 10.73 1.84 0.45
C ALA A 119 11.15 3.21 1.01
N GLN A 120 10.45 3.69 2.04
CA GLN A 120 10.77 4.95 2.71
C GLN A 120 12.17 4.91 3.36
N LYS A 121 12.56 3.79 4.00
CA LYS A 121 13.92 3.62 4.55
C LYS A 121 15.01 3.71 3.49
N ILE A 122 14.70 3.38 2.24
CA ILE A 122 15.65 3.39 1.11
C ILE A 122 15.62 4.74 0.36
N GLY A 123 14.68 5.62 0.69
CA GLY A 123 14.63 7.00 0.18
C GLY A 123 13.49 7.31 -0.78
N PHE A 124 12.54 6.38 -1.00
CA PHE A 124 11.32 6.69 -1.73
C PHE A 124 10.47 7.71 -0.96
N SER A 125 10.02 8.75 -1.66
CA SER A 125 9.16 9.78 -1.09
C SER A 125 7.69 9.35 -1.07
N GLU A 126 6.89 9.95 -0.19
CA GLU A 126 5.46 9.65 -0.09
C GLU A 126 4.71 9.81 -1.44
N PRO A 127 4.96 10.85 -2.27
CA PRO A 127 4.31 10.96 -3.58
C PRO A 127 4.77 9.93 -4.61
N GLU A 128 5.85 9.17 -4.34
CA GLU A 128 6.32 8.08 -5.19
C GLU A 128 5.68 6.74 -4.84
N ILE A 129 4.98 6.64 -3.71
CA ILE A 129 4.38 5.40 -3.22
C ILE A 129 2.85 5.51 -3.26
N ILE A 130 2.23 4.72 -4.13
CA ILE A 130 0.78 4.57 -4.23
C ILE A 130 0.39 3.28 -3.53
N VAL A 131 -0.51 3.37 -2.54
CA VAL A 131 -0.94 2.23 -1.72
C VAL A 131 -2.42 1.92 -1.97
N CYS A 132 -2.68 0.66 -2.28
CA CYS A 132 -4.01 0.08 -2.49
C CYS A 132 -4.17 -1.08 -1.52
N GLY A 133 -4.57 -0.76 -0.29
CA GLY A 133 -4.75 -1.72 0.79
C GLY A 133 -6.17 -2.26 0.83
N ILE A 134 -6.34 -3.58 0.91
CA ILE A 134 -7.62 -4.24 1.17
C ILE A 134 -7.71 -4.78 2.61
N GLY A 135 -8.93 -5.01 3.06
CA GLY A 135 -9.23 -5.51 4.42
C GLY A 135 -9.15 -4.43 5.50
N GLU A 136 -9.11 -4.85 6.76
CA GLU A 136 -9.08 -3.94 7.90
C GLU A 136 -7.70 -3.26 8.01
N LYS A 137 -7.72 -1.92 7.98
CA LYS A 137 -6.53 -1.12 8.27
C LYS A 137 -6.41 -0.97 9.77
N GLU A 138 -5.34 -1.50 10.36
CA GLU A 138 -5.05 -1.24 11.77
C GLU A 138 -4.71 0.24 11.98
N GLU A 139 -5.70 1.00 12.43
CA GLU A 139 -5.50 2.37 12.85
C GLU A 139 -4.87 2.44 14.25
N ARG A 140 -4.10 3.49 14.49
CA ARG A 140 -3.34 3.67 15.74
C ARG A 140 -3.62 5.04 16.34
N VAL A 141 -3.48 5.13 17.66
CA VAL A 141 -3.53 6.40 18.39
C VAL A 141 -2.17 6.66 19.04
N PHE A 142 -1.56 7.77 18.66
CA PHE A 142 -0.32 8.27 19.22
C PHE A 142 -0.59 9.03 20.52
N CYS A 143 -0.07 8.52 21.63
CA CYS A 143 -0.15 9.18 22.92
C CYS A 143 0.81 10.37 22.96
N VAL A 144 0.28 11.60 23.08
CA VAL A 144 1.14 12.80 23.19
C VAL A 144 1.95 12.86 24.48
N ARG A 145 1.56 12.10 25.52
CA ARG A 145 2.27 12.07 26.82
C ARG A 145 3.52 11.19 26.80
N CYS A 146 3.42 9.98 26.25
CA CYS A 146 4.49 8.97 26.35
C CYS A 146 5.00 8.46 24.99
N TYR A 147 4.47 9.01 23.90
CA TYR A 147 4.80 8.68 22.51
C TYR A 147 4.54 7.22 22.10
N HIS A 148 3.78 6.49 22.91
CA HIS A 148 3.36 5.14 22.59
C HIS A 148 2.23 5.14 21.53
N GLN A 149 2.27 4.16 20.64
CA GLN A 149 1.20 3.92 19.66
C GLN A 149 0.27 2.83 20.20
N ASN A 150 -0.96 3.20 20.48
CA ASN A 150 -2.01 2.29 20.93
C ASN A 150 -2.84 1.84 19.72
N LYS A 151 -3.49 0.68 19.81
CA LYS A 151 -4.48 0.29 18.81
C LYS A 151 -5.68 1.24 18.90
N LYS A 152 -6.14 1.79 17.78
CA LYS A 152 -7.35 2.60 17.75
C LYS A 152 -8.56 1.66 17.83
N ASN A 153 -9.52 2.02 18.66
CA ASN A 153 -10.86 1.46 18.66
C ASN A 153 -11.85 2.54 18.17
N ASP A 154 -13.12 2.20 18.03
CA ASP A 154 -14.15 3.15 17.59
C ASP A 154 -14.61 4.12 18.69
N GLN A 155 -13.94 4.12 19.86
CA GLN A 155 -14.29 4.99 20.95
C GLN A 155 -13.58 6.35 20.84
N PRO A 156 -14.25 7.45 21.20
CA PRO A 156 -13.63 8.79 21.20
C PRO A 156 -12.60 8.96 22.32
N VAL A 157 -12.53 8.00 23.26
CA VAL A 157 -11.62 8.00 24.41
C VAL A 157 -10.93 6.66 24.51
N LEU A 158 -9.64 6.68 24.78
CA LEU A 158 -8.80 5.49 24.92
C LEU A 158 -7.88 5.66 26.13
N THR A 159 -7.65 4.60 26.91
CA THR A 159 -6.59 4.59 27.92
C THR A 159 -5.29 4.10 27.30
N CYS A 160 -4.22 4.87 27.43
CA CYS A 160 -2.92 4.44 26.90
C CYS A 160 -2.40 3.18 27.61
N GLU A 161 -2.06 2.15 26.84
CA GLU A 161 -1.58 0.86 27.35
C GLU A 161 -0.24 0.98 28.10
N LYS A 162 0.57 2.01 27.80
CA LYS A 162 1.90 2.20 28.40
C LYS A 162 1.90 3.09 29.64
N CYS A 163 1.20 4.22 29.62
CA CYS A 163 1.24 5.22 30.70
C CYS A 163 -0.08 5.39 31.44
N SER A 164 -1.07 4.55 31.11
CA SER A 164 -2.41 4.52 31.73
C SER A 164 -3.16 5.85 31.71
N THR A 165 -2.74 6.79 30.85
CA THR A 165 -3.38 8.10 30.72
C THR A 165 -4.59 7.98 29.81
N THR A 166 -5.71 8.56 30.23
CA THR A 166 -6.91 8.69 29.40
C THR A 166 -6.66 9.74 28.31
N LEU A 167 -6.87 9.33 27.06
CA LEU A 167 -6.65 10.12 25.87
C LEU A 167 -7.98 10.37 25.17
N ASP A 168 -8.27 11.63 24.83
CA ASP A 168 -9.31 11.96 23.84
C ASP A 168 -8.71 11.79 22.43
N VAL A 169 -9.31 10.89 21.64
CA VAL A 169 -8.86 10.56 20.28
C VAL A 169 -9.38 11.60 19.31
N SER A 170 -8.46 12.29 18.63
CA SER A 170 -8.84 13.28 17.63
C SER A 170 -9.12 12.65 16.27
N ASN A 171 -9.91 13.36 15.45
CA ASN A 171 -10.14 13.01 14.04
C ASN A 171 -8.95 13.36 13.14
N HIS A 172 -7.85 13.89 13.69
CA HIS A 172 -6.68 14.28 12.92
C HIS A 172 -5.68 13.12 12.82
N TYR A 173 -5.52 12.59 11.60
CA TYR A 173 -4.51 11.58 11.31
C TYR A 173 -3.15 12.22 10.96
N SER A 174 -2.12 11.89 11.73
CA SER A 174 -0.74 12.31 11.48
C SER A 174 -0.04 11.35 10.52
N LYS A 175 0.29 11.83 9.33
CA LYS A 175 1.12 11.07 8.37
C LYS A 175 2.51 10.75 8.93
N ARG A 176 3.10 11.67 9.71
CA ARG A 176 4.44 11.50 10.31
C ARG A 176 4.46 10.34 11.31
N HIS A 177 3.40 10.22 12.11
CA HIS A 177 3.31 9.17 13.14
C HIS A 177 2.54 7.94 12.66
N ASP A 178 1.96 7.98 11.46
CA ASP A 178 1.08 6.92 10.93
C ASP A 178 -0.03 6.57 11.93
N ALA A 179 -0.60 7.59 12.57
CA ALA A 179 -1.52 7.45 13.71
C ALA A 179 -2.37 8.71 13.93
N TYR A 180 -3.55 8.54 14.52
CA TYR A 180 -4.37 9.63 15.06
C TYR A 180 -3.74 10.18 16.34
N LEU A 181 -3.92 11.48 16.61
CA LEU A 181 -3.41 12.08 17.84
C LEU A 181 -4.38 11.82 19.01
N GLY A 182 -3.86 11.31 20.13
CA GLY A 182 -4.56 11.18 21.39
C GLY A 182 -4.06 12.21 22.41
N TYR A 183 -4.93 13.15 22.80
CA TYR A 183 -4.59 14.24 23.71
C TYR A 183 -4.93 13.88 25.15
N ILE A 184 -4.16 14.40 26.11
CA ILE A 184 -4.48 14.23 27.53
C ILE A 184 -5.79 14.97 27.80
N LYS A 185 -6.78 14.24 28.30
CA LYS A 185 -8.01 14.85 28.81
C LYS A 185 -7.67 15.59 30.10
N VAL A 186 -7.81 16.91 30.09
CA VAL A 186 -7.61 17.79 31.25
C VAL A 186 -8.92 17.94 32.00
#